data_AF-A0A1I0HBN4-F1
#
_entry.id   AF-A0A1I0HBN4-F1
#
_cell.length_a   1.000
_cell.length_b   1.000
_cell.length_c   1.000
_cell.angle_alpha   90.00
_cell.angle_beta   90.00
_cell.angle_gamma   90.00
#
_symmetry.space_group_name_H-M   'P 1'
#
loop_
_entity.id
_entity.type
_entity.pdbx_description
1 polymer ?
#
loop_
_entity_poly.entity_id
_entity_poly.type
_entity_poly.pdbx_seq_one_letter_code
_entity_poly.pdbx_strand_id
1 'polypeptide(L)'
;MPELALRTVEVTRYIIPLREGGSLPALVEADDGFLYVLKFRGAGQGLKALIAELVVGELARQLGLRMPELVFINLDEAFGRTEPDEEIQDLLRFSTGLNLGLHFLAGAGTFDPLLLDVEPRLASLIVWLDCLTLNVDRTARNTNLLMWHRELWLIDHGAALYVHHAGAGWAAPRPRPFPQVKDHVLLPQATALPWADAEGHARLTPAVIEAVVALVPDDWLQEPDVSPAGQRAQYVQFLTARLADSATFVAEAEAARHALV
;
A
#
# COMPACT_ATOMS: atom_id res chain seq x y z
N MET A 1 -3.72 -15.16 -16.88
CA MET A 1 -3.82 -13.81 -16.29
C MET A 1 -2.99 -12.89 -17.18
N PRO A 2 -3.39 -11.63 -17.41
CA PRO A 2 -2.47 -10.67 -18.02
C PRO A 2 -1.17 -10.66 -17.21
N GLU A 3 -0.05 -10.47 -17.88
CA GLU A 3 1.26 -10.42 -17.24
C GLU A 3 1.28 -9.25 -16.24
N LEU A 4 1.40 -9.57 -14.95
CA LEU A 4 1.61 -8.59 -13.89
C LEU A 4 3.01 -8.02 -14.10
N ALA A 5 3.08 -6.75 -14.52
CA ALA A 5 4.32 -6.03 -14.72
C ALA A 5 4.09 -4.55 -14.45
N LEU A 6 5.06 -3.92 -13.79
CA LEU A 6 5.10 -2.48 -13.62
C LEU A 6 6.01 -1.88 -14.69
N ARG A 7 5.65 -0.70 -15.18
CA ARG A 7 6.54 0.10 -16.02
C ARG A 7 7.68 0.64 -15.17
N THR A 8 8.81 0.87 -15.81
CA THR A 8 9.93 1.63 -15.22
C THR A 8 10.08 2.93 -15.97
N VAL A 9 10.21 4.03 -15.24
CA VAL A 9 10.37 5.38 -15.76
C VAL A 9 11.52 6.11 -15.08
N GLU A 10 12.06 7.14 -15.72
CA GLU A 10 13.19 7.93 -15.19
C GLU A 10 12.70 9.29 -14.73
N VAL A 11 13.09 9.73 -13.53
CA VAL A 11 12.78 11.11 -13.07
C VAL A 11 13.51 12.11 -13.95
N THR A 12 12.75 12.95 -14.66
CA THR A 12 13.30 14.06 -15.45
C THR A 12 13.28 15.37 -14.69
N ARG A 13 12.34 15.52 -13.75
CA ARG A 13 12.22 16.74 -12.95
C ARG A 13 11.65 16.47 -11.56
N TYR A 14 12.36 16.97 -10.55
CA TYR A 14 11.84 17.12 -9.20
C TYR A 14 11.03 18.42 -9.10
N ILE A 15 9.73 18.35 -8.79
CA ILE A 15 8.85 19.51 -8.83
C ILE A 15 8.71 20.13 -7.44
N ILE A 16 8.10 19.40 -6.49
CA ILE A 16 7.89 19.87 -5.12
C ILE A 16 7.87 18.71 -4.12
N PRO A 17 8.38 18.91 -2.90
CA PRO A 17 8.10 18.01 -1.79
C PRO A 17 6.63 18.15 -1.36
N LEU A 18 5.98 17.01 -1.14
CA LEU A 18 4.67 16.89 -0.52
C LEU A 18 4.94 16.66 0.98
N ARG A 19 4.76 17.71 1.79
CA ARG A 19 5.07 17.70 3.23
C ARG A 19 4.03 16.91 4.03
N GLU A 20 3.92 15.62 3.75
CA GLU A 20 3.02 14.68 4.40
C GLU A 20 3.80 13.74 5.32
N GLY A 21 3.66 13.95 6.63
CA GLY A 21 4.24 13.08 7.65
C GLY A 21 5.77 12.93 7.55
N GLY A 22 6.28 11.79 8.04
CA GLY A 22 7.72 11.50 8.09
C GLY A 22 8.29 10.80 6.85
N SER A 23 7.48 10.57 5.80
CA SER A 23 7.92 9.90 4.56
C SER A 23 8.30 10.88 3.45
N LEU A 24 7.95 12.17 3.59
CA LEU A 24 8.29 13.28 2.69
C LEU A 24 8.22 12.91 1.19
N PRO A 25 7.08 12.42 0.68
CA PRO A 25 6.93 12.13 -0.74
C PRO A 25 7.15 13.38 -1.59
N ALA A 26 7.36 13.21 -2.90
CA ALA A 26 7.52 14.35 -3.81
C ALA A 26 6.71 14.20 -5.09
N LEU A 27 6.26 15.32 -5.64
CA LEU A 27 5.74 15.36 -7.00
C LEU A 27 6.93 15.46 -7.97
N VAL A 28 6.97 14.55 -8.93
CA VAL A 28 8.02 14.49 -9.97
C VAL A 28 7.41 14.32 -11.36
N GLU A 29 8.15 14.75 -12.38
CA GLU A 29 7.88 14.44 -13.78
C GLU A 29 8.85 13.33 -14.23
N ALA A 30 8.34 12.39 -15.03
CA ALA A 30 9.16 11.32 -15.61
C ALA A 30 9.35 11.48 -17.12
N ASP A 31 10.18 10.63 -17.72
CA ASP A 31 10.54 10.61 -19.13
C ASP A 31 9.39 10.24 -20.09
N ASP A 32 8.33 9.64 -19.55
CA ASP A 32 7.08 9.38 -20.26
C ASP A 32 6.12 10.57 -20.31
N GLY A 33 6.49 11.70 -19.69
CA GLY A 33 5.72 12.95 -19.67
C GLY A 33 4.58 12.97 -18.64
N PHE A 34 4.47 11.97 -17.76
CA PHE A 34 3.49 11.96 -16.69
C PHE A 34 4.06 12.47 -15.36
N LEU A 35 3.15 12.84 -14.46
CA LEU A 35 3.45 13.24 -13.10
C LEU A 35 3.24 12.07 -12.14
N TYR A 36 4.13 11.93 -11.18
CA TYR A 36 4.09 10.88 -10.16
C TYR A 36 4.31 11.45 -8.76
N VAL A 37 3.61 10.87 -7.79
CA VAL A 37 3.98 10.93 -6.38
C VAL A 37 5.07 9.90 -6.14
N LEU A 38 6.30 10.37 -5.96
CA LEU A 38 7.47 9.58 -5.67
C LEU A 38 7.52 9.22 -4.18
N LYS A 39 7.60 7.92 -3.89
CA LYS A 39 7.87 7.36 -2.57
C LYS A 39 9.34 6.91 -2.52
N PHE A 40 10.09 7.53 -1.62
CA PHE A 40 11.54 7.39 -1.53
C PHE A 40 11.98 6.13 -0.80
N ARG A 41 12.95 5.41 -1.37
CA ARG A 41 13.59 4.24 -0.72
C ARG A 41 14.43 4.63 0.49
N GLY A 42 14.96 5.85 0.50
CA GLY A 42 15.77 6.41 1.59
C GLY A 42 14.96 7.07 2.71
N ALA A 43 13.63 7.06 2.62
CA ALA A 43 12.77 7.60 3.69
C ALA A 43 12.92 6.79 4.99
N GLY A 44 12.60 7.39 6.14
CA GLY A 44 12.78 6.76 7.46
C GLY A 44 12.01 5.44 7.66
N GLN A 45 10.91 5.23 6.93
CA GLN A 45 10.16 3.96 6.94
C GLN A 45 10.82 2.86 6.08
N GLY A 46 11.73 3.25 5.18
CA GLY A 46 12.61 2.39 4.39
C GLY A 46 11.91 1.55 3.34
N LEU A 47 12.68 0.60 2.79
CA LEU A 47 12.26 -0.31 1.71
C LEU A 47 11.03 -1.15 2.05
N LYS A 48 10.84 -1.49 3.33
CA LYS A 48 9.67 -2.23 3.81
C LYS A 48 8.36 -1.50 3.51
N ALA A 49 8.31 -0.17 3.67
CA ALA A 49 7.14 0.61 3.30
C ALA A 49 6.89 0.60 1.78
N LEU A 50 7.94 0.65 0.95
CA LEU A 50 7.78 0.50 -0.51
C LEU A 50 7.28 -0.89 -0.89
N ILE A 51 7.73 -1.93 -0.21
CA ILE A 51 7.24 -3.30 -0.40
C ILE A 51 5.76 -3.39 -0.02
N ALA A 52 5.35 -2.78 1.10
CA ALA A 52 3.96 -2.74 1.53
C ALA A 52 3.09 -1.98 0.50
N GLU A 53 3.54 -0.81 0.05
CA GLU A 53 2.86 -0.02 -0.99
C GLU A 53 2.63 -0.83 -2.27
N LEU A 54 3.70 -1.47 -2.77
CA LEU A 54 3.65 -2.29 -3.98
C LEU A 54 2.72 -3.50 -3.83
N VAL A 55 2.94 -4.29 -2.78
CA VAL A 55 2.21 -5.55 -2.59
C VAL A 55 0.73 -5.28 -2.32
N VAL A 56 0.41 -4.38 -1.40
CA VAL A 56 -0.99 -4.10 -1.05
C VAL A 56 -1.70 -3.37 -2.19
N GLY A 57 -1.01 -2.47 -2.88
CA GLY A 57 -1.55 -1.82 -4.07
C GLY A 57 -1.92 -2.81 -5.17
N GLU A 58 -1.01 -3.71 -5.54
CA GLU A 58 -1.32 -4.70 -6.58
C GLU A 58 -2.39 -5.71 -6.12
N LEU A 59 -2.46 -6.07 -4.83
CA LEU A 59 -3.61 -6.83 -4.30
C LEU A 59 -4.93 -6.05 -4.44
N ALA A 60 -4.93 -4.74 -4.16
CA ALA A 60 -6.11 -3.89 -4.34
C ALA A 60 -6.56 -3.87 -5.80
N ARG A 61 -5.62 -3.77 -6.76
CA ARG A 61 -5.92 -3.86 -8.20
C ARG A 61 -6.51 -5.20 -8.60
N GLN A 62 -5.98 -6.31 -8.07
CA GLN A 62 -6.56 -7.64 -8.30
C GLN A 62 -7.99 -7.77 -7.74
N LEU A 63 -8.28 -7.11 -6.62
CA LEU A 63 -9.63 -6.98 -6.06
C LEU A 63 -10.56 -6.07 -6.89
N GLY A 64 -10.05 -5.36 -7.90
CA GLY A 64 -10.81 -4.40 -8.70
C GLY A 64 -11.05 -3.06 -7.98
N LEU A 65 -10.28 -2.78 -6.92
CA LEU A 65 -10.27 -1.49 -6.25
C LEU A 65 -9.48 -0.49 -7.07
N ARG A 66 -9.94 0.77 -7.08
CA ARG A 66 -9.28 1.85 -7.81
C ARG A 66 -8.13 2.39 -6.99
N MET A 67 -6.97 2.53 -7.62
CA MET A 67 -5.80 3.20 -7.07
C MET A 67 -4.95 3.73 -8.22
N PRO A 68 -4.10 4.73 -7.98
CA PRO A 68 -3.14 5.18 -8.97
C PRO A 68 -2.32 4.04 -9.59
N GLU A 69 -1.93 4.18 -10.84
CA GLU A 69 -0.95 3.26 -11.43
C GLU A 69 0.35 3.31 -10.63
N LEU A 70 0.89 2.14 -10.28
CA LEU A 70 2.22 2.00 -9.72
C LEU A 70 3.23 1.84 -10.84
N VAL A 71 4.35 2.57 -10.73
CA VAL A 71 5.52 2.43 -11.59
C VAL A 71 6.76 2.28 -10.74
N PHE A 72 7.74 1.56 -11.24
CA PHE A 72 9.10 1.74 -10.77
C PHE A 72 9.65 3.05 -11.34
N ILE A 73 10.37 3.81 -10.52
CA ILE A 73 10.84 5.13 -10.91
C ILE A 73 12.27 5.33 -10.42
N ASN A 74 13.18 5.62 -11.33
CA ASN A 74 14.59 5.79 -11.05
C ASN A 74 14.92 7.26 -10.75
N LEU A 75 15.63 7.49 -9.66
CA LEU A 75 16.13 8.81 -9.26
C LEU A 75 17.64 8.88 -9.49
N ASP A 76 18.08 9.82 -10.33
CA ASP A 76 19.50 10.07 -10.58
C ASP A 76 20.18 10.76 -9.39
N GLU A 77 21.47 10.46 -9.18
CA GLU A 77 22.30 11.02 -8.09
C GLU A 77 22.44 12.56 -8.15
N ALA A 78 22.21 13.17 -9.32
CA ALA A 78 22.22 14.62 -9.49
C ALA A 78 21.08 15.30 -8.70
N PHE A 79 19.95 14.61 -8.48
CA PHE A 79 18.85 15.11 -7.66
C PHE A 79 19.28 15.10 -6.18
N GLY A 80 19.42 16.29 -5.58
CA GLY A 80 19.87 16.49 -4.20
C GLY A 80 21.09 17.41 -4.08
N ARG A 81 21.94 17.51 -5.13
CA ARG A 81 23.16 18.34 -5.09
C ARG A 81 22.89 19.84 -4.92
N THR A 82 21.72 20.30 -5.36
CA THR A 82 21.31 21.71 -5.32
C THR A 82 20.15 21.96 -4.36
N GLU A 83 19.70 20.94 -3.61
CA GLU A 83 18.62 21.09 -2.63
C GLU A 83 19.17 21.83 -1.39
N PRO A 84 18.62 23.01 -1.03
CA PRO A 84 19.09 23.78 0.12
C PRO A 84 18.68 23.18 1.47
N ASP A 85 17.61 22.38 1.52
CA ASP A 85 17.18 21.72 2.74
C ASP A 85 18.01 20.44 2.97
N GLU A 86 18.81 20.42 4.04
CA GLU A 86 19.71 19.30 4.35
C GLU A 86 18.97 17.96 4.53
N GLU A 87 17.77 17.98 5.12
CA GLU A 87 16.97 16.76 5.33
C GLU A 87 16.48 16.19 3.99
N ILE A 88 16.01 17.06 3.09
CA ILE A 88 15.58 16.66 1.75
C ILE A 88 16.79 16.26 0.89
N GLN A 89 17.92 16.95 1.01
CA GLN A 89 19.16 16.60 0.31
C GLN A 89 19.63 15.19 0.68
N ASP A 90 19.68 14.86 1.98
CA ASP A 90 20.05 13.52 2.45
C ASP A 90 19.03 12.47 1.98
N LEU A 91 17.73 12.77 2.06
CA LEU A 91 16.67 11.89 1.57
C LEU A 91 16.86 11.55 0.08
N LEU A 92 17.10 12.56 -0.77
CA LEU A 92 17.32 12.37 -2.21
C LEU A 92 18.58 11.56 -2.47
N ARG A 93 19.67 11.86 -1.78
CA ARG A 93 20.94 11.13 -1.89
C ARG A 93 20.77 9.65 -1.54
N PHE A 94 20.14 9.34 -0.39
CA PHE A 94 19.85 7.97 0.03
C PHE A 94 18.81 7.27 -0.85
N SER A 95 18.12 8.02 -1.71
CA SER A 95 17.10 7.50 -2.62
C SER A 95 17.57 7.38 -4.07
N THR A 96 18.86 7.54 -4.34
CA THR A 96 19.42 7.29 -5.69
C THR A 96 19.09 5.85 -6.15
N GLY A 97 18.66 5.71 -7.41
CA GLY A 97 18.26 4.43 -8.02
C GLY A 97 16.75 4.16 -7.94
N LEU A 98 16.38 2.89 -7.80
CA LEU A 98 14.99 2.42 -7.96
C LEU A 98 14.09 2.73 -6.75
N ASN A 99 13.05 3.53 -6.99
CA ASN A 99 12.00 3.92 -6.06
C ASN A 99 10.62 3.47 -6.58
N LEU A 100 9.55 3.87 -5.88
CA LEU A 100 8.16 3.62 -6.30
C LEU A 100 7.44 4.93 -6.61
N GLY A 101 6.75 4.97 -7.75
CA GLY A 101 5.94 6.11 -8.20
C GLY A 101 4.48 5.73 -8.26
N LEU A 102 3.60 6.63 -7.79
CA LEU A 102 2.17 6.52 -7.95
C LEU A 102 1.71 7.60 -8.93
N HIS A 103 0.94 7.25 -9.96
CA HIS A 103 0.45 8.24 -10.92
C HIS A 103 -0.31 9.36 -10.22
N PHE A 104 0.05 10.61 -10.50
CA PHE A 104 -0.56 11.75 -9.84
C PHE A 104 -1.95 12.04 -10.41
N LEU A 105 -2.99 11.83 -9.59
CA LEU A 105 -4.38 12.07 -9.98
C LEU A 105 -4.72 13.56 -9.91
N ALA A 106 -4.42 14.29 -10.99
CA ALA A 106 -4.69 15.72 -11.07
C ALA A 106 -6.18 16.04 -10.83
N GLY A 107 -6.44 16.96 -9.89
CA GLY A 107 -7.80 17.37 -9.52
C GLY A 107 -8.53 16.40 -8.57
N ALA A 108 -7.86 15.37 -8.06
CA ALA A 108 -8.42 14.57 -6.97
C ALA A 108 -8.54 15.39 -5.68
N GLY A 109 -9.62 15.17 -4.93
CA GLY A 109 -9.82 15.74 -3.60
C GLY A 109 -9.70 14.66 -2.52
N THR A 110 -9.39 15.05 -1.29
CA THR A 110 -9.40 14.13 -0.14
C THR A 110 -10.82 13.62 0.11
N PHE A 111 -10.96 12.33 0.41
CA PHE A 111 -12.23 11.75 0.86
C PHE A 111 -12.60 12.25 2.25
N ASP A 112 -13.81 12.79 2.39
CA ASP A 112 -14.41 13.20 3.66
C ASP A 112 -15.53 12.22 4.07
N PRO A 113 -15.34 11.41 5.12
CA PRO A 113 -16.33 10.43 5.56
C PRO A 113 -17.62 11.05 6.12
N LEU A 114 -17.61 12.35 6.45
CA LEU A 114 -18.80 13.05 6.96
C LEU A 114 -19.71 13.56 5.84
N LEU A 115 -19.18 13.65 4.61
CA LEU A 115 -19.87 14.26 3.47
C LEU A 115 -20.24 13.25 2.39
N LEU A 116 -19.61 12.07 2.39
CA LEU A 116 -19.68 11.11 1.29
C LEU A 116 -20.01 9.71 1.77
N ASP A 117 -21.13 9.19 1.25
CA ASP A 117 -21.50 7.80 1.39
C ASP A 117 -20.73 6.94 0.38
N VAL A 118 -20.23 5.81 0.87
CA VAL A 118 -19.56 4.76 0.11
C VAL A 118 -20.49 3.57 0.05
N GLU A 119 -20.62 2.98 -1.15
CA GLU A 119 -21.45 1.79 -1.34
C GLU A 119 -20.98 0.65 -0.42
N PRO A 120 -21.89 -0.06 0.28
CA PRO A 120 -21.50 -1.01 1.32
C PRO A 120 -20.56 -2.14 0.90
N ARG A 121 -20.71 -2.68 -0.32
CA ARG A 121 -19.80 -3.71 -0.82
C ARG A 121 -18.40 -3.15 -1.06
N LEU A 122 -18.28 -1.97 -1.67
CA LEU A 122 -17.00 -1.27 -1.83
C LEU A 122 -16.34 -1.00 -0.47
N ALA A 123 -17.09 -0.43 0.48
CA ALA A 123 -16.59 -0.18 1.84
C ALA A 123 -16.11 -1.47 2.52
N SER A 124 -16.91 -2.55 2.44
CA SER A 124 -16.54 -3.85 2.99
C SER A 124 -15.31 -4.47 2.33
N LEU A 125 -15.14 -4.33 1.01
CA LEU A 125 -13.97 -4.86 0.32
C LEU A 125 -12.68 -4.12 0.69
N ILE A 126 -12.76 -2.81 0.89
CA ILE A 126 -11.63 -1.99 1.37
C ILE A 126 -11.27 -2.38 2.81
N VAL A 127 -12.26 -2.46 3.72
CA VAL A 127 -12.03 -2.91 5.09
C VAL A 127 -11.44 -4.32 5.11
N TRP A 128 -11.94 -5.23 4.27
CA TRP A 128 -11.45 -6.59 4.19
C TRP A 128 -9.98 -6.65 3.71
N LEU A 129 -9.61 -5.87 2.70
CA LEU A 129 -8.22 -5.74 2.25
C LEU A 129 -7.32 -5.23 3.39
N ASP A 130 -7.71 -4.15 4.04
CA ASP A 130 -6.92 -3.55 5.11
C ASP A 130 -6.81 -4.48 6.33
N CYS A 131 -7.85 -5.25 6.63
CA CYS A 131 -7.74 -6.36 7.57
C CYS A 131 -6.67 -7.34 7.07
N LEU A 132 -6.84 -7.97 5.90
CA LEU A 132 -5.93 -8.98 5.33
C LEU A 132 -4.46 -8.55 5.46
N THR A 133 -4.16 -7.30 5.11
CA THR A 133 -2.80 -6.74 5.07
C THR A 133 -2.38 -6.01 6.35
N LEU A 134 -3.22 -6.00 7.40
CA LEU A 134 -2.97 -5.33 8.67
C LEU A 134 -2.67 -3.82 8.49
N ASN A 135 -3.42 -3.13 7.65
CA ASN A 135 -3.25 -1.71 7.40
C ASN A 135 -3.85 -0.86 8.52
N VAL A 136 -2.98 -0.28 9.34
CA VAL A 136 -3.37 0.53 10.52
C VAL A 136 -3.67 1.99 10.19
N ASP A 137 -3.36 2.45 8.99
CA ASP A 137 -3.34 3.88 8.65
C ASP A 137 -4.50 4.29 7.73
N ARG A 138 -5.62 3.56 7.73
CA ARG A 138 -6.87 3.98 7.06
C ARG A 138 -7.93 4.44 8.05
N THR A 139 -7.65 5.53 8.74
CA THR A 139 -8.46 6.03 9.88
C THR A 139 -9.24 7.29 9.53
N ALA A 140 -10.17 7.70 10.39
CA ALA A 140 -10.90 8.96 10.18
C ALA A 140 -10.00 10.22 10.19
N ARG A 141 -8.80 10.14 10.80
CA ARG A 141 -7.82 11.23 10.82
C ARG A 141 -6.91 11.24 9.61
N ASN A 142 -6.56 10.06 9.11
CA ASN A 142 -5.79 9.87 7.91
C ASN A 142 -6.51 8.86 7.02
N THR A 143 -7.37 9.36 6.13
CA THR A 143 -8.25 8.47 5.35
C THR A 143 -7.49 7.71 4.28
N ASN A 144 -6.38 8.26 3.79
CA ASN A 144 -5.60 7.70 2.68
C ASN A 144 -6.50 7.30 1.49
N LEU A 145 -7.56 8.08 1.27
CA LEU A 145 -8.57 7.88 0.23
C LEU A 145 -8.77 9.21 -0.50
N LEU A 146 -8.89 9.11 -1.82
CA LEU A 146 -9.16 10.23 -2.71
C LEU A 146 -10.51 10.06 -3.40
N MET A 147 -11.13 11.19 -3.72
CA MET A 147 -12.24 11.27 -4.67
C MET A 147 -11.72 11.84 -5.98
N TRP A 148 -11.80 11.05 -7.05
CA TRP A 148 -11.39 11.46 -8.38
C TRP A 148 -12.46 11.03 -9.39
N HIS A 149 -12.93 11.99 -10.20
CA HIS A 149 -14.07 11.80 -11.12
C HIS A 149 -15.31 11.14 -10.48
N ARG A 150 -15.62 11.51 -9.23
CA ARG A 150 -16.73 10.97 -8.41
C ARG A 150 -16.58 9.49 -8.02
N GLU A 151 -15.39 8.94 -8.14
CA GLU A 151 -15.06 7.59 -7.71
C GLU A 151 -14.09 7.64 -6.55
N LEU A 152 -14.15 6.64 -5.66
CA LEU A 152 -13.25 6.49 -4.53
C LEU A 152 -11.97 5.77 -4.97
N TRP A 153 -10.81 6.32 -4.63
CA TRP A 153 -9.49 5.81 -4.98
C TRP A 153 -8.65 5.62 -3.71
N LEU A 154 -7.94 4.49 -3.62
CA LEU A 154 -7.04 4.18 -2.52
C LEU A 154 -5.65 4.72 -2.83
N ILE A 155 -5.01 5.26 -1.79
CA ILE A 155 -3.60 5.64 -1.77
C ILE A 155 -2.97 5.17 -0.46
N ASP A 156 -1.64 5.26 -0.39
CA ASP A 156 -0.81 5.12 0.81
C ASP A 156 -1.07 3.84 1.62
N HIS A 157 -0.49 2.75 1.15
CA HIS A 157 -0.48 1.45 1.82
C HIS A 157 0.85 1.17 2.54
N GLY A 158 1.79 2.11 2.58
CA GLY A 158 3.12 1.93 3.17
C GLY A 158 3.13 1.56 4.66
N ALA A 159 2.05 1.85 5.40
CA ALA A 159 1.88 1.47 6.81
C ALA A 159 1.22 0.08 7.01
N ALA A 160 0.86 -0.60 5.93
CA ALA A 160 0.38 -1.98 5.97
C ALA A 160 1.53 -2.97 6.18
N LEU A 161 1.19 -4.23 6.43
CA LEU A 161 2.13 -5.33 6.65
C LEU A 161 3.15 -5.06 7.77
N TYR A 162 2.84 -4.15 8.72
CA TYR A 162 3.76 -3.66 9.76
C TYR A 162 4.48 -4.77 10.54
N VAL A 163 3.91 -5.97 10.58
CA VAL A 163 4.52 -7.18 11.16
C VAL A 163 5.87 -7.54 10.56
N HIS A 164 6.18 -7.18 9.32
CA HIS A 164 7.51 -7.40 8.72
C HIS A 164 8.63 -6.60 9.41
N HIS A 165 8.30 -5.63 10.27
CA HIS A 165 9.25 -4.93 11.13
C HIS A 165 9.52 -5.67 12.44
N ALA A 166 8.76 -6.73 12.77
CA ALA A 166 8.89 -7.48 14.02
C ALA A 166 10.12 -8.42 14.07
N GLY A 167 10.85 -8.55 12.96
CA GLY A 167 12.05 -9.40 12.86
C GLY A 167 11.76 -10.86 12.55
N ALA A 168 12.67 -11.76 12.93
CA ALA A 168 12.62 -13.17 12.56
C ALA A 168 11.30 -13.85 12.97
N GLY A 169 10.76 -14.69 12.07
CA GLY A 169 9.52 -15.44 12.31
C GLY A 169 8.23 -14.63 12.14
N TRP A 170 8.30 -13.37 11.70
CA TRP A 170 7.11 -12.55 11.47
C TRP A 170 6.10 -13.16 10.50
N ALA A 171 6.54 -14.03 9.59
CA ALA A 171 5.68 -14.70 8.60
C ALA A 171 5.05 -16.02 9.09
N ALA A 172 5.29 -16.43 10.33
CA ALA A 172 4.77 -17.69 10.85
C ALA A 172 3.23 -17.79 10.72
N PRO A 173 2.71 -18.92 10.19
CA PRO A 173 1.29 -19.12 9.94
C PRO A 173 0.57 -19.40 11.27
N ARG A 174 0.04 -18.34 11.86
CA ARG A 174 -0.76 -18.40 13.08
C ARG A 174 -1.96 -17.47 12.93
N PRO A 175 -3.11 -17.79 13.55
CA PRO A 175 -4.23 -16.86 13.58
C PRO A 175 -3.80 -15.52 14.14
N ARG A 176 -4.17 -14.44 13.43
CA ARG A 176 -3.86 -13.07 13.83
C ARG A 176 -5.12 -12.22 13.78
N PRO A 177 -5.62 -11.76 14.94
CA PRO A 177 -6.61 -10.70 14.95
C PRO A 177 -5.98 -9.40 14.44
N PHE A 178 -6.84 -8.47 14.04
CA PHE A 178 -6.53 -7.09 13.72
C PHE A 178 -7.48 -6.12 14.45
N PRO A 179 -7.36 -5.97 15.79
CA PRO A 179 -8.28 -5.14 16.59
C PRO A 179 -8.33 -3.67 16.18
N GLN A 180 -7.29 -3.18 15.51
CA GLN A 180 -7.19 -1.82 14.98
C GLN A 180 -8.23 -1.52 13.90
N VAL A 181 -8.88 -2.55 13.32
CA VAL A 181 -10.02 -2.37 12.39
C VAL A 181 -11.11 -1.46 12.98
N LYS A 182 -11.28 -1.44 14.31
CA LYS A 182 -12.24 -0.58 15.01
C LYS A 182 -12.07 0.92 14.70
N ASP A 183 -10.87 1.33 14.31
CA ASP A 183 -10.53 2.72 14.02
C ASP A 183 -10.62 3.05 12.51
N HIS A 184 -11.00 2.07 11.68
CA HIS A 184 -11.03 2.18 10.22
C HIS A 184 -12.17 3.10 9.73
N VAL A 185 -11.84 4.06 8.86
CA VAL A 185 -12.79 5.13 8.45
C VAL A 185 -14.06 4.63 7.78
N LEU A 186 -13.97 3.56 6.97
CA LEU A 186 -15.12 2.97 6.29
C LEU A 186 -15.85 1.88 7.09
N LEU A 187 -15.40 1.54 8.31
CA LEU A 187 -16.01 0.46 9.09
C LEU A 187 -17.53 0.65 9.32
N PRO A 188 -18.04 1.87 9.64
CA PRO A 188 -19.48 2.07 9.81
C PRO A 188 -20.32 1.69 8.57
N GLN A 189 -19.74 1.82 7.38
CA GLN A 189 -20.41 1.59 6.09
C GLN A 189 -20.21 0.16 5.56
N ALA A 190 -19.27 -0.60 6.14
CA ALA A 190 -18.88 -1.94 5.73
C ALA A 190 -19.88 -3.04 6.18
N THR A 191 -21.13 -2.97 5.72
CA THR A 191 -22.19 -3.91 6.14
C THR A 191 -22.22 -5.24 5.36
N ALA A 192 -21.34 -5.41 4.37
CA ALA A 192 -21.27 -6.56 3.49
C ALA A 192 -19.96 -7.38 3.66
N LEU A 193 -19.42 -7.49 4.87
CA LEU A 193 -18.15 -8.18 5.15
C LEU A 193 -18.14 -9.67 4.72
N PRO A 194 -19.22 -10.47 4.91
CA PRO A 194 -19.24 -11.84 4.40
C PRO A 194 -19.19 -11.92 2.87
N TRP A 195 -19.77 -10.93 2.18
CA TRP A 195 -19.65 -10.84 0.72
C TRP A 195 -18.23 -10.48 0.31
N ALA A 196 -17.59 -9.54 1.01
CA ALA A 196 -16.21 -9.13 0.73
C ALA A 196 -15.23 -10.30 0.94
N ASP A 197 -15.48 -11.15 1.93
CA ASP A 197 -14.67 -12.35 2.15
C ASP A 197 -14.76 -13.35 0.99
N ALA A 198 -15.99 -13.64 0.53
CA ALA A 198 -16.20 -14.50 -0.62
C ALA A 198 -15.58 -13.92 -1.91
N GLU A 199 -15.73 -12.61 -2.14
CA GLU A 199 -15.13 -11.92 -3.29
C GLU A 199 -13.60 -11.91 -3.22
N GLY A 200 -13.04 -11.69 -2.03
CA GLY A 200 -11.61 -11.72 -1.77
C GLY A 200 -10.99 -13.07 -2.10
N HIS A 201 -11.60 -14.18 -1.63
CA HIS A 201 -11.18 -15.55 -1.96
C HIS A 201 -11.33 -15.89 -3.44
N ALA A 202 -12.34 -15.34 -4.12
CA ALA A 202 -12.54 -15.56 -5.55
C ALA A 202 -11.45 -14.90 -6.42
N ARG A 203 -10.86 -13.79 -5.95
CA ARG A 203 -9.88 -12.99 -6.70
C ARG A 203 -8.44 -13.20 -6.28
N LEU A 204 -8.19 -13.38 -4.98
CA LEU A 204 -6.86 -13.56 -4.43
C LEU A 204 -6.64 -15.04 -4.15
N THR A 205 -5.99 -15.73 -5.07
CA THR A 205 -5.51 -17.11 -4.85
C THR A 205 -4.04 -17.10 -4.42
N PRO A 206 -3.50 -18.20 -3.88
CA PRO A 206 -2.06 -18.31 -3.61
C PRO A 206 -1.19 -17.95 -4.82
N ALA A 207 -1.57 -18.40 -6.02
CA ALA A 207 -0.89 -18.03 -7.26
C ALA A 207 -0.92 -16.53 -7.60
N VAL A 208 -2.01 -15.82 -7.26
CA VAL A 208 -2.09 -14.35 -7.43
C VAL A 208 -1.18 -13.65 -6.44
N ILE A 209 -1.18 -14.09 -5.17
CA ILE A 209 -0.30 -13.57 -4.14
C ILE A 209 1.17 -13.77 -4.53
N GLU A 210 1.54 -14.97 -5.00
CA GLU A 210 2.87 -15.27 -5.51
C GLU A 210 3.26 -14.35 -6.67
N ALA A 211 2.38 -14.16 -7.65
CA ALA A 211 2.64 -13.29 -8.79
C ALA A 211 2.83 -11.81 -8.37
N VAL A 212 2.02 -11.32 -7.42
CA VAL A 212 2.15 -9.96 -6.89
C VAL A 212 3.48 -9.80 -6.13
N VAL A 213 3.80 -10.73 -5.23
CA VAL A 213 5.05 -10.67 -4.44
C VAL A 213 6.28 -10.82 -5.34
N ALA A 214 6.17 -11.53 -6.47
CA ALA A 214 7.25 -11.64 -7.44
C ALA A 214 7.65 -10.30 -8.08
N LEU A 215 6.77 -9.29 -8.08
CA LEU A 215 7.07 -7.95 -8.58
C LEU A 215 8.10 -7.22 -7.70
N VAL A 216 8.20 -7.56 -6.41
CA VAL A 216 9.12 -6.88 -5.49
C VAL A 216 10.56 -7.04 -5.99
N PRO A 217 11.32 -5.96 -6.22
CA PRO A 217 12.72 -6.03 -6.66
C PRO A 217 13.63 -6.73 -5.63
N ASP A 218 14.63 -7.47 -6.11
CA ASP A 218 15.64 -8.10 -5.24
C ASP A 218 16.35 -7.07 -4.35
N ASP A 219 16.66 -5.90 -4.92
CA ASP A 219 17.36 -4.79 -4.24
C ASP A 219 16.58 -4.19 -3.06
N TRP A 220 15.27 -4.47 -2.95
CA TRP A 220 14.44 -4.03 -1.83
C TRP A 220 14.43 -5.05 -0.68
N LEU A 221 14.80 -6.29 -0.96
CA LEU A 221 14.74 -7.42 -0.04
C LEU A 221 16.07 -7.57 0.70
N GLN A 222 16.32 -6.68 1.66
CA GLN A 222 17.61 -6.51 2.34
C GLN A 222 17.68 -7.13 3.75
N GLU A 223 16.75 -8.00 4.15
CA GLU A 223 16.86 -8.68 5.45
C GLU A 223 18.17 -9.47 5.56
N PRO A 224 18.94 -9.27 6.63
CA PRO A 224 20.14 -10.06 6.90
C PRO A 224 19.81 -11.56 6.96
N ASP A 225 20.73 -12.39 6.48
CA ASP A 225 20.66 -13.85 6.55
C ASP A 225 19.48 -14.52 5.81
N VAL A 226 18.69 -13.75 5.05
CA VAL A 226 17.59 -14.28 4.23
C VAL A 226 17.77 -13.82 2.78
N SER A 227 17.85 -14.78 1.84
CA SER A 227 17.92 -14.44 0.42
C SER A 227 16.66 -13.69 -0.04
N PRO A 228 16.73 -12.89 -1.13
CA PRO A 228 15.54 -12.26 -1.70
C PRO A 228 14.41 -13.25 -2.00
N ALA A 229 14.73 -14.45 -2.51
CA ALA A 229 13.75 -15.51 -2.70
C ALA A 229 13.11 -15.98 -1.38
N GLY A 230 13.91 -16.12 -0.31
CA GLY A 230 13.42 -16.47 1.02
C GLY A 230 12.52 -15.39 1.64
N GLN A 231 12.85 -14.11 1.46
CA GLN A 231 12.00 -13.00 1.93
C GLN A 231 10.68 -12.95 1.15
N ARG A 232 10.68 -13.14 -0.17
CA ARG A 232 9.43 -13.28 -0.94
C ARG A 232 8.58 -14.43 -0.42
N ALA A 233 9.19 -15.59 -0.15
CA ALA A 233 8.48 -16.72 0.43
C ALA A 233 7.84 -16.40 1.80
N GLN A 234 8.46 -15.55 2.62
CA GLN A 234 7.87 -15.06 3.87
C GLN A 234 6.61 -14.21 3.62
N TYR A 235 6.63 -13.28 2.65
CA TYR A 235 5.43 -12.52 2.28
C TYR A 235 4.30 -13.41 1.76
N VAL A 236 4.61 -14.36 0.86
CA VAL A 236 3.62 -15.31 0.33
C VAL A 236 3.05 -16.17 1.45
N GLN A 237 3.90 -16.71 2.33
CA GLN A 237 3.48 -17.52 3.47
C GLN A 237 2.54 -16.72 4.38
N PHE A 238 2.91 -15.49 4.73
CA PHE A 238 2.12 -14.63 5.59
C PHE A 238 0.75 -14.33 4.98
N LEU A 239 0.71 -13.81 3.76
CA LEU A 239 -0.53 -13.40 3.09
C LEU A 239 -1.45 -14.60 2.82
N THR A 240 -0.89 -15.74 2.41
CA THR A 240 -1.69 -16.96 2.18
C THR A 240 -2.27 -17.50 3.48
N ALA A 241 -1.50 -17.47 4.58
CA ALA A 241 -2.00 -17.88 5.89
C ALA A 241 -3.09 -16.93 6.42
N ARG A 242 -2.91 -15.61 6.22
CA ARG A 242 -3.93 -14.59 6.56
C ARG A 242 -5.22 -14.81 5.77
N LEU A 243 -5.11 -15.05 4.47
CA LEU A 243 -6.25 -15.33 3.60
C LEU A 243 -6.98 -16.62 4.02
N ALA A 244 -6.24 -17.70 4.29
CA ALA A 244 -6.82 -18.97 4.73
C ALA A 244 -7.56 -18.86 6.07
N ASP A 245 -7.15 -17.93 6.93
CA ASP A 245 -7.75 -17.64 8.24
C ASP A 245 -8.62 -16.36 8.22
N SER A 246 -9.19 -16.00 7.06
CA SER A 246 -9.91 -14.73 6.92
C SER A 246 -11.12 -14.60 7.83
N ALA A 247 -11.76 -15.73 8.14
CA ALA A 247 -12.87 -15.81 9.09
C ALA A 247 -12.54 -15.16 10.45
N THR A 248 -11.28 -15.25 10.91
CA THR A 248 -10.83 -14.65 12.18
C THR A 248 -10.95 -13.13 12.15
N PHE A 249 -10.42 -12.47 11.11
CA PHE A 249 -10.46 -11.01 11.03
C PHE A 249 -11.81 -10.47 10.54
N VAL A 250 -12.57 -11.26 9.77
CA VAL A 250 -13.93 -10.90 9.36
C VAL A 250 -14.86 -10.84 10.56
N ALA A 251 -14.84 -11.87 11.43
CA ALA A 251 -15.65 -11.88 12.65
C ALA A 251 -15.31 -10.72 13.59
N GLU A 252 -14.03 -10.37 13.69
CA GLU A 252 -13.59 -9.22 14.49
C GLU A 252 -14.06 -7.88 13.90
N ALA A 253 -13.97 -7.70 12.58
CA ALA A 253 -14.48 -6.52 11.90
C ALA A 253 -16.00 -6.38 12.05
N GLU A 254 -16.76 -7.49 11.96
CA GLU A 254 -18.20 -7.49 12.19
C GLU A 254 -18.54 -7.12 13.64
N ALA A 255 -17.82 -7.69 14.62
CA ALA A 255 -17.99 -7.36 16.02
C ALA A 255 -17.69 -5.89 16.32
N ALA A 256 -16.57 -5.37 15.79
CA ALA A 256 -16.19 -3.97 15.92
C ALA A 256 -17.24 -3.05 15.28
N ARG A 257 -17.75 -3.39 14.10
CA ARG A 257 -18.81 -2.62 13.43
C ARG A 257 -20.10 -2.61 14.25
N HIS A 258 -20.52 -3.75 14.79
CA HIS A 258 -21.73 -3.82 15.62
C HIS A 258 -21.59 -3.00 16.91
N ALA A 259 -20.38 -2.85 17.46
CA ALA A 259 -20.14 -2.02 18.64
C ALA A 259 -20.24 -0.50 18.37
N LEU A 260 -20.26 -0.07 17.10
CA LEU A 260 -20.44 1.33 16.70
C LEU A 260 -21.91 1.76 16.58
N VAL A 261 -22.83 0.79 16.51
CA VAL A 261 -24.27 0.99 16.26
C VAL A 261 -25.08 0.94 17.56
#